data_AF-A0AB33VKU1-F1
#
_entry.id   AF-A0AB33VKU1-F1
#
_cell.length_a   1.000
_cell.length_b   1.000
_cell.length_c   1.000
_cell.angle_alpha   90.00
_cell.angle_beta   90.00
_cell.angle_gamma   90.00
#
_symmetry.space_group_name_H-M   'P 1'
#
loop_
_entity.id
_entity.type
_entity.pdbx_description
1 polymer ?
#
loop_
_entity_poly.entity_id
_entity_poly.type
_entity_poly.pdbx_seq_one_letter_code
_entity_poly.pdbx_strand_id
1 'polypeptide(L)'
;MGKRNRPPHWMALEAQRSLTAQLAQQTPAKTQFAATLARLEAVSASVRDATEEAGAQLLCVSAALDGILCLLELHAQTAPGYRSLHCLLTLVQQQLNGAIGTVTEML
;
A
#
# COMPACT_ATOMS: atom_id res chain seq x y z
N MET A 1 -6.34 -2.77 -21.06
CA MET A 1 -6.80 -3.54 -19.89
C MET A 1 -5.57 -4.11 -19.18
N GLY A 2 -5.06 -3.39 -18.17
CA GLY A 2 -3.87 -3.81 -17.44
C GLY A 2 -4.19 -5.00 -16.53
N LYS A 3 -3.53 -6.14 -16.76
CA LYS A 3 -3.53 -7.26 -15.81
C LYS A 3 -2.83 -6.77 -14.53
N ARG A 4 -3.61 -6.37 -13.52
CA ARG A 4 -3.07 -6.10 -12.18
C ARG A 4 -2.48 -7.42 -11.68
N ASN A 5 -1.17 -7.44 -11.56
CA ASN A 5 -0.43 -8.58 -11.06
C ASN A 5 -0.66 -8.65 -9.55
N ARG A 6 -1.81 -9.20 -9.15
CA ARG A 6 -2.21 -9.25 -7.73
C ARG A 6 -1.18 -10.08 -6.97
N PRO A 7 -0.67 -9.59 -5.83
CA PRO A 7 0.33 -10.29 -5.06
C PRO A 7 -0.16 -11.69 -4.65
N PRO A 8 0.75 -12.67 -4.51
CA PRO A 8 0.39 -14.04 -4.14
C PRO A 8 -0.38 -14.15 -2.82
N HIS A 9 -0.15 -13.23 -1.87
CA HIS A 9 -0.86 -13.19 -0.59
C HIS A 9 -2.32 -12.73 -0.74
N TRP A 10 -2.61 -11.82 -1.69
CA TRP A 10 -3.96 -11.38 -1.98
C TRP A 10 -4.79 -12.49 -2.65
N MET A 11 -4.17 -13.22 -3.58
CA MET A 11 -4.81 -14.40 -4.19
C MET A 11 -5.11 -15.49 -3.16
N ALA A 12 -4.21 -15.70 -2.18
CA ALA A 12 -4.43 -16.64 -1.09
C ALA A 12 -5.61 -16.21 -0.20
N LEU A 13 -5.75 -14.91 0.09
CA LEU A 13 -6.88 -14.37 0.86
C LEU A 13 -8.21 -14.52 0.11
N GLU A 14 -8.24 -14.23 -1.19
CA GLU A 14 -9.43 -14.42 -2.04
C GLU A 14 -9.84 -15.90 -2.12
N ALA A 15 -8.86 -16.81 -2.29
CA ALA A 15 -9.09 -18.24 -2.28
C ALA A 15 -9.65 -18.71 -0.93
N GLN A 16 -9.09 -18.22 0.18
CA GLN A 16 -9.58 -18.52 1.52
C GLN A 16 -11.01 -18.00 1.72
N ARG A 17 -11.35 -16.79 1.26
CA ARG A 17 -12.74 -16.27 1.28
C ARG A 17 -13.70 -17.16 0.50
N SER A 18 -13.32 -17.56 -0.71
CA SER A 18 -14.13 -18.44 -1.55
C SER A 18 -14.39 -19.79 -0.89
N LEU A 19 -13.35 -20.43 -0.33
CA LEU A 19 -13.47 -21.70 0.38
C LEU A 19 -14.34 -21.58 1.63
N THR A 20 -14.19 -20.49 2.39
CA THR A 20 -14.99 -20.24 3.61
C THR A 20 -16.46 -20.02 3.26
N ALA A 21 -16.76 -19.34 2.16
CA ALA A 21 -18.12 -19.15 1.66
C ALA A 21 -18.75 -20.48 1.19
N GLN A 22 -17.98 -21.34 0.51
CA GLN A 22 -18.44 -22.67 0.11
C GLN A 22 -18.73 -23.57 1.32
N LEU A 23 -17.87 -23.54 2.34
CA LEU A 23 -18.07 -24.27 3.60
C LEU A 23 -19.32 -23.78 4.37
N ALA A 24 -19.59 -22.48 4.37
CA ALA A 24 -20.78 -21.90 4.98
C ALA A 24 -22.09 -22.38 4.31
N GLN A 25 -22.05 -22.72 3.02
CA GLN A 25 -23.21 -23.26 2.30
C GLN A 25 -23.47 -24.75 2.59
N GLN A 26 -22.43 -25.51 2.97
CA GLN A 26 -22.50 -26.97 3.14
C GLN A 26 -22.71 -27.45 4.59
N THR A 27 -22.63 -26.57 5.59
CA THR A 27 -22.61 -26.98 7.01
C THR A 27 -23.89 -26.55 7.75
N PRO A 28 -24.51 -27.41 8.60
CA PRO A 28 -25.66 -27.03 9.44
C PRO A 28 -25.33 -26.00 10.53
N ALA A 29 -24.05 -25.74 10.82
CA ALA A 29 -23.55 -24.66 11.68
C ALA A 29 -23.52 -23.28 10.96
N LYS A 30 -24.59 -22.99 10.20
CA LYS A 30 -24.71 -21.87 9.24
C LYS A 30 -24.40 -20.49 9.86
N THR A 31 -24.76 -20.29 11.13
CA THR A 31 -24.61 -19.02 11.85
C THR A 31 -23.17 -18.71 12.24
N GLN A 32 -22.40 -19.69 12.73
CA GLN A 32 -21.03 -19.47 13.18
C GLN A 32 -20.08 -19.26 11.99
N PHE A 33 -20.31 -19.98 10.89
CA PHE A 33 -19.58 -19.76 9.63
C PHE A 33 -19.93 -18.44 8.96
N ALA A 34 -21.21 -18.06 8.90
CA ALA A 34 -21.63 -16.77 8.36
C ALA A 34 -21.06 -15.60 9.19
N ALA A 35 -21.04 -15.71 10.52
CA ALA A 35 -20.41 -14.71 11.39
C ALA A 35 -18.90 -14.61 11.16
N THR A 36 -18.22 -15.74 10.99
CA THR A 36 -16.77 -15.76 10.70
C THR A 36 -16.46 -15.16 9.33
N LEU A 37 -17.28 -15.48 8.32
CA LEU A 37 -17.17 -14.89 6.98
C LEU A 37 -17.36 -13.38 7.05
N ALA A 38 -18.46 -12.89 7.63
CA ALA A 38 -18.74 -11.47 7.79
C ALA A 38 -17.61 -10.72 8.52
N ARG A 39 -17.01 -11.35 9.54
CA ARG A 39 -15.85 -10.79 10.25
C ARG A 39 -14.61 -10.72 9.36
N LEU A 40 -14.36 -11.74 8.54
CA LEU A 40 -13.28 -11.74 7.56
C LEU A 40 -13.50 -10.65 6.49
N GLU A 41 -14.75 -10.43 6.06
CA GLU A 41 -15.08 -9.34 5.14
C GLU A 41 -14.82 -7.98 5.77
N ALA A 42 -15.27 -7.77 7.01
CA ALA A 42 -15.04 -6.53 7.75
C ALA A 42 -13.54 -6.25 7.96
N VAL A 43 -12.76 -7.27 8.33
CA VAL A 43 -11.30 -7.15 8.48
C VAL A 43 -10.65 -6.85 7.13
N SER A 44 -11.06 -7.52 6.06
CA SER A 44 -10.51 -7.25 4.71
C SER A 44 -10.82 -5.84 4.23
N ALA A 45 -12.02 -5.33 4.50
CA ALA A 45 -12.41 -3.96 4.17
C ALA A 45 -11.58 -2.96 5.00
N SER A 46 -11.45 -3.19 6.30
CA SER A 46 -10.65 -2.33 7.18
C SER A 46 -9.17 -2.32 6.79
N VAL A 47 -8.59 -3.47 6.40
CA VAL A 47 -7.19 -3.54 5.93
C VAL A 47 -7.04 -2.78 4.61
N ARG A 48 -7.99 -2.93 3.68
CA ARG A 48 -7.97 -2.20 2.41
C ARG A 48 -8.06 -0.69 2.65
N ASP A 49 -9.04 -0.23 3.43
CA ASP A 49 -9.25 1.20 3.70
C ASP A 49 -8.03 1.80 4.41
N ALA A 50 -7.42 1.09 5.37
CA ALA A 50 -6.19 1.53 6.02
C ALA A 50 -4.98 1.56 5.06
N THR A 51 -4.92 0.64 4.10
CA THR A 51 -3.85 0.59 3.09
C THR A 51 -4.02 1.71 2.05
N GLU A 52 -5.26 2.03 1.66
CA GLU A 52 -5.59 3.16 0.79
C GLU A 52 -5.21 4.50 1.45
N GLU A 53 -5.58 4.69 2.72
CA GLU A 53 -5.23 5.89 3.49
C GLU A 53 -3.71 6.03 3.69
N ALA A 54 -3.02 4.95 4.08
CA ALA A 54 -1.57 4.96 4.20
C ALA A 54 -0.89 5.25 2.85
N GLY A 55 -1.41 4.70 1.75
CA GLY A 55 -0.94 4.98 0.39
C GLY A 55 -1.07 6.45 0.02
N ALA A 56 -2.23 7.06 0.32
CA ALA A 56 -2.46 8.50 0.09
C ALA A 56 -1.48 9.37 0.88
N GLN A 57 -1.24 9.04 2.15
CA GLN A 57 -0.29 9.77 2.99
C GLN A 57 1.14 9.66 2.44
N LEU A 58 1.58 8.47 2.02
CA LEU A 58 2.90 8.27 1.43
C LEU A 58 3.07 9.06 0.12
N LEU A 59 2.04 9.11 -0.72
CA LEU A 59 2.05 9.94 -1.94
C LEU A 59 2.21 11.43 -1.63
N CYS A 60 1.52 11.93 -0.60
CA CYS A 60 1.68 13.30 -0.13
C CYS A 60 3.10 13.58 0.35
N VAL A 61 3.70 12.66 1.12
CA VAL A 61 5.09 12.78 1.58
C VAL A 61 6.07 12.77 0.41
N SER A 62 5.85 11.91 -0.59
CA SER A 62 6.68 11.86 -1.81
C SER A 62 6.64 13.18 -2.57
N ALA A 63 5.45 13.74 -2.80
CA ALA A 63 5.30 15.03 -3.46
C ALA A 63 5.98 16.18 -2.68
N ALA A 64 5.90 16.15 -1.35
CA ALA A 64 6.60 17.13 -0.52
C ALA A 64 8.13 17.00 -0.62
N LEU A 65 8.65 15.77 -0.66
CA LEU A 65 10.07 15.51 -0.80
C LEU A 65 10.61 15.93 -2.17
N ASP A 66 9.84 15.70 -3.25
CA ASP A 66 10.15 16.23 -4.59
C ASP A 66 10.26 17.76 -4.57
N GLY A 67 9.34 18.45 -3.89
CA GLY A 67 9.40 19.90 -3.70
C GLY A 67 10.66 20.36 -2.96
N ILE A 68 11.07 19.64 -1.91
CA ILE A 68 12.31 19.93 -1.17
C ILE A 68 13.53 19.72 -2.07
N LEU A 69 13.57 18.64 -2.85
CA LEU A 69 14.67 18.39 -3.79
C LEU A 69 14.81 19.50 -4.83
N CYS A 70 13.70 19.93 -5.43
CA CYS A 70 13.69 21.07 -6.36
C CYS A 70 14.24 22.36 -5.71
N LEU A 71 13.86 22.64 -4.46
CA LEU A 71 14.38 23.80 -3.72
C LEU A 71 15.87 23.68 -3.45
N LEU A 72 16.36 22.50 -3.09
CA LEU A 72 17.77 22.25 -2.85
C LEU A 72 18.60 22.39 -4.13
N GLU A 73 18.07 21.94 -5.26
CA GLU A 73 18.71 22.08 -6.57
C GLU A 73 18.82 23.55 -6.98
N LEU A 74 17.78 24.35 -6.73
CA LEU A 74 17.80 25.81 -6.97
C LEU A 74 18.89 26.52 -6.14
N HIS A 75 19.15 26.05 -4.92
CA HIS A 75 20.15 26.64 -4.01
C HIS A 75 21.51 25.91 -4.06
N ALA A 76 21.68 24.92 -4.95
CA ALA A 76 22.89 24.11 -5.04
C ALA A 76 24.13 24.87 -5.54
N GLN A 77 23.93 26.08 -6.09
CA GLN A 77 25.01 26.99 -6.48
C GLN A 77 25.50 27.86 -5.32
N THR A 78 24.69 28.01 -4.26
CA THR A 78 24.94 28.95 -3.16
C THR A 78 25.78 28.35 -2.05
N ALA A 79 25.69 27.04 -1.81
CA ALA A 79 26.58 26.34 -0.88
C ALA A 79 26.72 24.85 -1.24
N PRO A 80 27.93 24.27 -1.10
CA PRO A 80 28.18 22.86 -1.41
C PRO A 80 27.39 21.89 -0.51
N GLY A 81 26.99 22.31 0.69
CA GLY A 81 26.15 21.50 1.60
C GLY A 81 24.74 21.19 1.05
N TYR A 82 24.23 22.00 0.12
CA TYR A 82 22.96 21.71 -0.54
C TYR A 82 23.07 20.53 -1.51
N ARG A 83 24.23 20.31 -2.12
CA ARG A 83 24.45 19.17 -3.04
C ARG A 83 24.53 17.85 -2.30
N SER A 84 25.20 17.79 -1.15
CA SER A 84 25.25 16.58 -0.32
C SER A 84 23.87 16.24 0.24
N LEU A 85 23.14 17.25 0.72
CA LEU A 85 21.77 17.09 1.20
C LEU A 85 20.81 16.64 0.09
N HIS A 86 20.91 17.22 -1.11
CA HIS A 86 20.14 16.82 -2.28
C HIS A 86 20.38 15.35 -2.66
N CYS A 87 21.64 14.90 -2.67
CA CYS A 87 22.00 13.52 -2.96
C CYS A 87 21.40 12.55 -1.94
N LEU A 88 21.49 12.86 -0.65
CA LEU A 88 20.90 12.04 0.41
C LEU A 88 19.37 11.98 0.30
N LEU A 89 18.71 13.12 0.08
CA LEU A 89 17.25 13.16 -0.07
C LEU A 89 16.77 12.45 -1.33
N THR A 90 17.56 12.43 -2.40
CA THR A 90 17.24 11.69 -3.62
C THR A 90 17.21 10.17 -3.35
N LEU A 91 18.14 9.67 -2.52
CA LEU A 91 18.12 8.26 -2.11
C LEU A 91 16.89 7.95 -1.25
N VAL A 92 16.53 8.83 -0.33
CA VAL A 92 15.31 8.69 0.48
C VAL A 92 14.07 8.70 -0.41
N GLN A 93 14.02 9.57 -1.42
CA GLN A 93 12.93 9.64 -2.39
C GLN A 93 12.77 8.34 -3.18
N GLN A 94 13.87 7.75 -3.62
CA GLN A 94 13.85 6.46 -4.31
C GLN A 94 13.31 5.33 -3.41
N GLN A 95 13.73 5.27 -2.14
CA GLN A 95 13.21 4.27 -1.21
C GLN A 95 11.72 4.46 -0.91
N LEU A 96 11.28 5.71 -0.73
CA LEU A 96 9.87 6.04 -0.53
C LEU A 96 9.03 5.63 -1.74
N ASN A 97 9.49 5.93 -2.96
CA ASN A 97 8.81 5.51 -4.19
C ASN A 97 8.71 3.98 -4.33
N GLY A 98 9.75 3.24 -3.93
CA GLY A 98 9.71 1.78 -3.86
C GLY A 98 8.68 1.26 -2.84
N ALA A 99 8.59 1.90 -1.66
CA ALA A 99 7.60 1.56 -0.65
C ALA A 99 6.17 1.86 -1.13
N ILE A 100 5.93 3.00 -1.79
CA ILE A 100 4.65 3.35 -2.41
C ILE A 100 4.27 2.32 -3.48
N GLY A 101 5.22 1.90 -4.32
CA GLY A 101 5.00 0.84 -5.31
C GLY A 101 4.53 -0.45 -4.66
N THR A 102 5.18 -0.87 -3.57
CA THR A 102 4.81 -2.07 -2.82
C THR A 102 3.39 -1.96 -2.21
N VAL A 103 3.04 -0.81 -1.63
CA VAL A 103 1.70 -0.56 -1.08
C VAL A 103 0.63 -0.54 -2.19
N THR A 104 0.96 0.04 -3.35
CA THR A 104 0.06 0.08 -4.51
C THR A 104 -0.18 -1.31 -5.08
N GLU A 105 0.83 -2.19 -5.05
CA GLU A 105 0.66 -3.59 -5.43
C GLU A 105 -0.25 -4.38 -4.47
N MET A 106 -0.33 -3.98 -3.20
CA MET A 106 -1.23 -4.58 -2.20
C MET A 106 -2.70 -4.18 -2.36
N LEU A 107 -3.00 -3.15 -3.17
CA LEU A 107 -4.35 -2.63 -3.47
C LEU A 107 -4.92 -3.20 -4.79
#